data_AF-A0A817MQD1-F1
#
_entry.id   AF-A0A817MQD1-F1
#
_cell.length_a   1.000
_cell.length_b   1.000
_cell.length_c   1.000
_cell.angle_alpha   90.00
_cell.angle_beta   90.00
_cell.angle_gamma   90.00
#
_symmetry.space_group_name_H-M   'P 1'
#
loop_
_entity.id
_entity.type
_entity.pdbx_description
1 polymer ?
#
loop_
_entity_poly.entity_id
_entity_poly.type
_entity_poly.pdbx_seq_one_letter_code
_entity_poly.pdbx_strand_id
1 'polypeptide(L)'
;MSKTEVDVEEQSFLKEVTSHLPSDWSDEQRDAYVQHVLISWRRHREHSREEERIIEKYLSTIEQHFKPQSPELYDFNQWPINENLLAMLNRGSIDSDIVKQIQLSGVYTFSFLPTVFCQSLINEIAYFEQWCIDNGLKLYRPNSMNKYGVILDHFGFKKCLTDIVKTIVQPLTRLIYTHVTLPLDSHHGFIVEYAMDKDRKLDFHVDDAAVTLNICLGTEFTDGQLYFGGVRCSSHTSTTQPRDEEEIYLEHQVGTACLHLGNHRHRALPITSGRRLNLILWVNYDKQIKLYK
;
A
#
# COMPACT_ATOMS: atom_id res chain seq x y z
N MET A 1 26.44 -7.05 8.59
CA MET A 1 26.75 -5.66 8.97
C MET A 1 28.12 -5.59 9.59
N SER A 2 28.86 -4.54 9.28
CA SER A 2 30.16 -4.27 9.91
C SER A 2 29.95 -3.61 11.29
N LYS A 3 30.94 -3.73 12.19
CA LYS A 3 30.92 -3.03 13.50
C LYS A 3 30.72 -1.51 13.32
N THR A 4 31.26 -0.96 12.24
CA THR A 4 31.16 0.46 11.87
C THR A 4 29.73 0.93 11.60
N GLU A 5 28.87 0.10 10.99
CA GLU A 5 27.48 0.46 10.71
C GLU A 5 26.64 0.54 12.00
N VAL A 6 26.91 -0.37 12.95
CA VAL A 6 26.25 -0.37 14.26
C VAL A 6 26.60 0.90 15.03
N ASP A 7 27.87 1.30 14.99
CA ASP A 7 28.33 2.52 15.66
C ASP A 7 27.69 3.78 15.05
N VAL A 8 27.47 3.84 13.73
CA VAL A 8 26.83 4.99 13.07
C VAL A 8 25.35 5.16 13.46
N GLU A 9 24.57 4.07 13.47
CA GLU A 9 23.16 4.12 13.88
C GLU A 9 23.03 4.57 15.34
N GLU A 10 23.89 4.05 16.22
CA GLU A 10 23.88 4.41 17.63
C GLU A 10 24.25 5.88 17.85
N GLN A 11 25.28 6.38 17.16
CA GLN A 11 25.65 7.80 17.22
C GLN A 11 24.52 8.71 16.72
N SER A 12 23.81 8.30 15.66
CA SER A 12 22.65 9.04 15.17
C SER A 12 21.52 9.08 16.20
N PHE A 13 21.21 7.94 16.82
CA PHE A 13 20.20 7.85 17.88
C PHE A 13 20.57 8.70 19.10
N LEU A 14 21.82 8.64 19.56
CA LEU A 14 22.28 9.43 20.69
C LEU A 14 22.19 10.93 20.43
N LYS A 15 22.54 11.38 19.22
CA LYS A 15 22.38 12.78 18.82
C LYS A 15 20.92 13.25 18.85
N GLU A 16 20.00 12.38 18.45
CA GLU A 16 18.56 12.69 18.47
C GLU A 16 17.99 12.73 19.89
N VAL A 17 18.33 11.75 20.73
CA VAL A 17 17.87 11.73 22.13
C VAL A 17 18.41 12.94 22.89
N THR A 18 19.70 13.25 22.72
CA THR A 18 20.35 14.35 23.44
C THR A 18 19.82 15.73 23.03
N SER A 19 19.37 15.93 21.79
CA SER A 19 18.82 17.21 21.34
C SER A 19 17.44 17.56 21.92
N HIS A 20 16.74 16.58 22.51
CA HIS A 20 15.42 16.73 23.10
C HIS A 20 15.42 16.73 24.64
N LEU A 21 16.60 16.68 25.28
CA LEU A 21 16.68 16.65 26.74
C LEU A 21 16.34 18.03 27.35
N PRO A 22 15.62 18.07 28.49
CA PRO A 22 15.30 19.32 29.16
C PRO A 22 16.56 20.10 29.58
N SER A 23 16.53 21.42 29.41
CA SER A 23 17.65 22.32 29.72
C SER A 23 17.93 22.44 31.22
N ASP A 24 16.97 22.09 32.06
CA ASP A 24 17.00 22.19 33.52
C ASP A 24 17.50 20.91 34.23
N TRP A 25 17.77 19.83 33.49
CA TRP A 25 18.34 18.60 34.04
C TRP A 25 19.84 18.73 34.34
N SER A 26 20.29 18.17 35.46
CA SER A 26 21.71 17.98 35.76
C SER A 26 22.37 16.99 34.81
N ASP A 27 23.70 17.03 34.73
CA ASP A 27 24.47 16.09 33.90
C ASP A 27 24.21 14.63 34.33
N GLU A 28 24.10 14.34 35.63
CA GLU A 28 23.79 12.97 36.09
C GLU A 28 22.39 12.51 35.67
N GLN A 29 21.40 13.41 35.68
CA GLN A 29 20.04 13.09 35.22
C GLN A 29 20.01 12.81 33.71
N ARG A 30 20.73 13.61 32.93
CA ARG A 30 20.89 13.43 31.48
C ARG A 30 21.55 12.11 31.16
N ASP A 31 22.67 11.80 31.80
CA ASP A 31 23.41 10.56 31.59
C ASP A 31 22.58 9.33 31.96
N ALA A 32 21.93 9.33 33.13
CA ALA A 32 21.09 8.23 33.57
C ALA A 32 19.94 7.95 32.60
N TYR A 33 19.29 8.99 32.09
CA TYR A 33 18.22 8.86 31.11
C TYR A 33 18.72 8.34 29.76
N VAL A 34 19.81 8.91 29.24
CA VAL A 34 20.41 8.47 27.97
C VAL A 34 20.80 7.00 28.05
N GLN A 35 21.43 6.54 29.13
CA GLN A 35 21.78 5.13 29.31
C GLN A 35 20.54 4.23 29.35
N HIS A 36 19.50 4.62 30.07
CA HIS A 36 18.25 3.86 30.13
C HIS A 36 17.60 3.70 28.75
N VAL A 37 17.49 4.80 28.01
CA VAL A 37 16.89 4.83 26.67
C VAL A 37 17.75 4.07 25.66
N LEU A 38 19.07 4.19 25.73
CA LEU A 38 20.01 3.48 24.87
C LEU A 38 19.93 1.95 25.03
N ILE A 39 19.80 1.46 26.26
CA ILE A 39 19.63 0.02 26.52
C ILE A 39 18.34 -0.48 25.87
N SER A 40 17.24 0.26 26.03
CA SER A 40 15.96 -0.09 25.40
C SER A 40 16.08 -0.08 23.87
N TRP A 41 16.67 0.97 23.31
CA TRP A 41 16.85 1.11 21.86
C TRP A 41 17.71 -0.01 21.28
N ARG A 42 18.86 -0.35 21.89
CA ARG A 42 19.72 -1.45 21.43
C ARG A 42 18.98 -2.78 21.38
N ARG A 43 18.14 -3.08 22.39
CA ARG A 43 17.32 -4.29 22.42
C ARG A 43 16.30 -4.33 21.28
N HIS A 44 15.57 -3.23 21.08
CA HIS A 44 14.60 -3.13 20.00
C HIS A 44 15.28 -3.21 18.63
N ARG A 45 16.42 -2.52 18.45
CA ARG A 45 17.16 -2.51 17.19
C ARG A 45 17.71 -3.88 16.84
N GLU A 46 18.22 -4.64 17.80
CA GLU A 46 18.69 -6.00 17.53
C GLU A 46 17.53 -6.92 17.12
N HIS A 47 16.35 -6.77 17.73
CA HIS A 47 15.15 -7.48 17.27
C HIS A 47 14.78 -7.10 15.84
N SER A 48 14.73 -5.80 15.52
CA SER A 48 14.44 -5.34 14.15
C SER A 48 15.46 -5.84 13.14
N ARG A 49 16.75 -5.90 13.49
CA ARG A 49 17.79 -6.46 12.61
C ARG A 49 17.60 -7.95 12.36
N GLU A 50 17.18 -8.70 13.37
CA GLU A 50 16.89 -10.11 13.17
C GLU A 50 15.69 -10.31 12.24
N GLU A 51 14.63 -9.51 12.41
CA GLU A 51 13.50 -9.50 11.47
C GLU A 51 13.91 -9.12 10.04
N GLU A 52 14.77 -8.10 9.89
CA GLU A 52 15.35 -7.69 8.60
C GLU A 52 16.10 -8.86 7.94
N ARG A 53 16.98 -9.57 8.68
CA ARG A 53 17.72 -10.75 8.17
C ARG A 53 16.78 -11.88 7.73
N ILE A 54 15.72 -12.14 8.50
CA ILE A 54 14.72 -13.16 8.16
C ILE A 54 14.02 -12.79 6.86
N ILE A 55 13.61 -11.52 6.70
CA ILE A 55 12.97 -11.01 5.49
C ILE A 55 13.93 -11.06 4.30
N GLU A 56 15.19 -10.65 4.46
CA GLU A 56 16.21 -10.73 3.41
C GLU A 56 16.41 -12.16 2.92
N LYS A 57 16.53 -13.12 3.85
CA LYS A 57 16.65 -14.54 3.50
C LYS A 57 15.40 -15.06 2.77
N TYR A 58 14.21 -14.65 3.23
CA TYR A 58 12.94 -14.99 2.58
C TYR A 58 12.88 -14.46 1.13
N LEU A 59 13.18 -13.17 0.93
CA LEU A 59 13.17 -12.53 -0.38
C LEU A 59 14.23 -13.15 -1.32
N SER A 60 15.43 -13.40 -0.80
CA SER A 60 16.50 -14.07 -1.56
C SER A 60 16.10 -15.48 -1.99
N THR A 61 15.39 -16.22 -1.12
CA THR A 61 14.89 -17.56 -1.47
C THR A 61 13.88 -17.49 -2.61
N ILE A 62 12.94 -16.52 -2.58
CA ILE A 62 11.98 -16.31 -3.66
C ILE A 62 12.70 -15.94 -4.96
N GLU A 63 13.58 -14.95 -4.93
CA GLU A 63 14.31 -14.48 -6.11
C GLU A 63 15.08 -15.62 -6.81
N GLN A 64 15.68 -16.52 -6.03
CA GLN A 64 16.47 -17.63 -6.57
C GLN A 64 15.59 -18.76 -7.12
N HIS A 65 14.50 -19.12 -6.42
CA HIS A 65 13.79 -20.39 -6.63
C HIS A 65 12.39 -20.25 -7.21
N PHE A 66 11.71 -19.12 -7.00
CA PHE A 66 10.40 -18.90 -7.59
C PHE A 66 10.54 -18.60 -9.08
N LYS A 67 9.72 -19.26 -9.90
CA LYS A 67 9.64 -19.03 -11.35
C LYS A 67 8.19 -18.72 -11.70
N PRO A 68 7.90 -17.49 -12.17
CA PRO A 68 6.57 -17.11 -12.59
C PRO A 68 5.95 -18.08 -13.60
N GLN A 69 4.65 -18.33 -13.48
CA GLN A 69 3.91 -19.07 -14.51
C GLN A 69 3.63 -18.20 -15.73
N SER A 70 3.43 -16.90 -15.51
CA SER A 70 3.06 -15.92 -16.55
C SER A 70 4.02 -14.73 -16.50
N PRO A 71 5.26 -14.85 -17.04
CA PRO A 71 6.29 -13.80 -16.96
C PRO A 71 5.85 -12.43 -17.53
N GLU A 72 4.94 -12.43 -18.50
CA GLU A 72 4.37 -11.23 -19.10
C GLU A 72 3.64 -10.32 -18.08
N LEU A 73 3.11 -10.89 -16.99
CA LEU A 73 2.44 -10.10 -15.95
C LEU A 73 3.39 -9.16 -15.21
N TYR A 74 4.70 -9.43 -15.26
CA TYR A 74 5.74 -8.67 -14.56
C TYR A 74 6.30 -7.50 -15.39
N ASP A 75 5.89 -7.37 -16.65
CA ASP A 75 6.27 -6.27 -17.53
C ASP A 75 5.05 -5.39 -17.82
N PHE A 76 5.10 -4.15 -17.34
CA PHE A 76 4.03 -3.17 -17.55
C PHE A 76 3.70 -2.96 -19.04
N ASN A 77 4.68 -3.10 -19.94
CA ASN A 77 4.43 -2.93 -21.38
C ASN A 77 3.53 -4.02 -21.98
N GLN A 78 3.36 -5.15 -21.28
CA GLN A 78 2.44 -6.22 -21.66
C GLN A 78 1.04 -6.04 -21.05
N TRP A 79 0.86 -5.08 -20.14
CA TRP A 79 -0.44 -4.84 -19.55
C TRP A 79 -1.35 -4.16 -20.59
N PRO A 80 -2.54 -4.73 -20.87
CA PRO A 80 -3.46 -4.19 -21.88
C PRO A 80 -4.21 -2.96 -21.33
N ILE A 81 -3.46 -1.92 -20.98
CA ILE A 81 -4.01 -0.65 -20.50
C ILE A 81 -4.73 0.04 -21.65
N ASN A 82 -5.90 0.61 -21.35
CA ASN A 82 -6.69 1.35 -22.32
C ASN A 82 -5.88 2.47 -22.98
N GLU A 83 -5.69 2.40 -24.30
CA GLU A 83 -4.91 3.38 -25.07
C GLU A 83 -5.47 4.80 -24.95
N ASN A 84 -6.79 4.96 -24.82
CA ASN A 84 -7.42 6.27 -24.62
C ASN A 84 -7.01 6.88 -23.29
N LEU A 85 -6.84 6.07 -22.24
CA LEU A 85 -6.32 6.52 -20.95
C LEU A 85 -4.88 7.01 -21.11
N LEU A 86 -4.01 6.24 -21.77
CA LEU A 86 -2.63 6.64 -22.00
C LEU A 86 -2.53 7.91 -22.85
N ALA A 87 -3.30 8.00 -23.94
CA ALA A 87 -3.38 9.19 -24.78
C ALA A 87 -3.88 10.41 -24.00
N MET A 88 -4.85 10.24 -23.10
CA MET A 88 -5.33 11.28 -22.19
C MET A 88 -4.25 11.80 -21.25
N LEU A 89 -3.46 10.90 -20.67
CA LEU A 89 -2.38 11.30 -19.76
C LEU A 89 -1.26 12.02 -20.51
N ASN A 90 -0.95 11.58 -21.72
CA ASN A 90 0.06 12.21 -22.57
C ASN A 90 -0.32 13.62 -23.02
N ARG A 91 -1.61 13.91 -23.26
CA ARG A 91 -2.09 15.28 -23.55
C ARG A 91 -2.11 16.19 -22.32
N GLY A 92 -2.01 15.64 -21.11
CA GLY A 92 -2.01 16.41 -19.86
C GLY A 92 -3.35 17.10 -19.56
N SER A 93 -4.48 16.47 -19.93
CA SER A 93 -5.81 16.97 -19.62
C SER A 93 -6.75 15.85 -19.19
N ILE A 94 -7.65 16.14 -18.26
CA ILE A 94 -8.63 15.17 -17.78
C ILE A 94 -9.84 15.13 -18.72
N ASP A 95 -10.40 13.94 -18.90
CA ASP A 95 -11.61 13.71 -19.68
C ASP A 95 -12.54 12.81 -18.89
N SER A 96 -13.73 13.34 -18.60
CA SER A 96 -14.73 12.72 -17.74
C SER A 96 -15.33 11.45 -18.33
N ASP A 97 -15.22 11.24 -19.64
CA ASP A 97 -15.70 10.00 -20.26
C ASP A 97 -14.74 8.83 -20.01
N ILE A 98 -13.45 9.14 -19.77
CA ILE A 98 -12.39 8.17 -19.50
C ILE A 98 -12.18 7.97 -18.00
N VAL A 99 -12.10 9.07 -17.24
CA VAL A 99 -11.90 9.08 -15.79
C VAL A 99 -13.05 9.81 -15.12
N LYS A 100 -13.93 9.05 -14.48
CA LYS A 100 -15.17 9.56 -13.88
C LYS A 100 -14.94 9.90 -12.41
N GLN A 101 -15.28 11.12 -12.02
CA GLN A 101 -15.36 11.48 -10.61
C GLN A 101 -16.70 11.01 -10.03
N ILE A 102 -16.67 10.39 -8.86
CA ILE A 102 -17.89 9.97 -8.17
C ILE A 102 -18.38 11.11 -7.28
N GLN A 103 -19.55 11.68 -7.59
CA GLN A 103 -20.28 12.64 -6.73
C GLN A 103 -19.41 13.81 -6.19
N LEU A 104 -18.49 14.35 -7.00
CA LEU A 104 -17.58 15.45 -6.62
C LEU A 104 -16.72 15.20 -5.36
N SER A 105 -16.43 13.95 -5.06
CA SER A 105 -15.84 13.52 -3.77
C SER A 105 -14.33 13.50 -3.69
N GLY A 106 -13.68 13.68 -4.83
CA GLY A 106 -12.25 13.38 -4.98
C GLY A 106 -11.95 11.88 -5.11
N VAL A 107 -12.95 11.02 -5.31
CA VAL A 107 -12.79 9.62 -5.74
C VAL A 107 -13.03 9.52 -7.24
N TYR A 108 -12.12 8.85 -7.94
CA TYR A 108 -12.15 8.72 -9.39
C TYR A 108 -12.11 7.26 -9.82
N THR A 109 -12.85 6.91 -10.86
CA THR A 109 -12.92 5.56 -11.40
C THR A 109 -12.68 5.52 -12.90
N PHE A 110 -12.00 4.47 -13.37
CA PHE A 110 -11.73 4.27 -14.79
C PHE A 110 -11.54 2.79 -15.11
N SER A 111 -11.86 2.40 -16.34
CA SER A 111 -11.55 1.06 -16.85
C SER A 111 -10.03 0.89 -16.91
N PHE A 112 -9.51 -0.16 -16.31
CA PHE A 112 -8.06 -0.35 -16.16
C PHE A 112 -7.56 -1.63 -16.83
N LEU A 113 -8.18 -2.77 -16.52
CA LEU A 113 -7.78 -4.08 -17.04
C LEU A 113 -8.97 -4.84 -17.62
N PRO A 114 -8.79 -5.58 -18.72
CA PRO A 114 -9.75 -6.57 -19.16
C PRO A 114 -9.90 -7.70 -18.12
N THR A 115 -11.12 -8.23 -17.96
CA THR A 115 -11.42 -9.34 -17.03
C THR A 115 -10.51 -10.55 -17.22
N VAL A 116 -10.16 -10.89 -18.47
CA VAL A 116 -9.25 -12.00 -18.76
C VAL A 116 -7.84 -11.78 -18.19
N PHE A 117 -7.35 -10.53 -18.18
CA PHE A 117 -6.05 -10.20 -17.60
C PHE A 117 -6.12 -10.19 -16.06
N CYS A 118 -7.24 -9.73 -15.48
CA CYS A 118 -7.49 -9.87 -14.04
C CYS A 118 -7.44 -11.34 -13.61
N GLN A 119 -8.02 -12.25 -14.39
CA GLN A 119 -7.96 -13.68 -14.10
C GLN A 119 -6.53 -14.23 -14.16
N SER A 120 -5.71 -13.81 -15.13
CA SER A 120 -4.29 -14.20 -15.18
C SER A 120 -3.52 -13.74 -13.94
N LEU A 121 -3.74 -12.49 -13.48
CA LEU A 121 -3.16 -11.99 -12.23
C LEU A 121 -3.60 -12.85 -11.03
N ILE A 122 -4.89 -13.16 -10.91
CA ILE A 122 -5.43 -14.01 -9.84
C ILE A 122 -4.77 -15.39 -9.84
N ASN A 123 -4.58 -16.00 -11.01
CA ASN A 123 -3.94 -17.31 -11.13
C ASN A 123 -2.47 -17.26 -10.70
N GLU A 124 -1.72 -16.23 -11.12
CA GLU A 124 -0.33 -16.04 -10.73
C GLU A 124 -0.17 -15.84 -9.21
N ILE A 125 -1.07 -15.07 -8.60
CA ILE A 125 -1.11 -14.87 -7.14
C ILE A 125 -1.36 -16.20 -6.41
N ALA A 126 -2.36 -16.96 -6.85
CA ALA A 126 -2.67 -18.26 -6.26
C ALA A 126 -1.52 -19.26 -6.42
N TYR A 127 -0.84 -19.22 -7.57
CA TYR A 127 0.36 -20.02 -7.81
C TYR A 127 1.51 -19.64 -6.87
N PHE A 128 1.77 -18.34 -6.67
CA PHE A 128 2.77 -17.89 -5.71
C PHE A 128 2.44 -18.32 -4.27
N GLU A 129 1.18 -18.17 -3.85
CA GLU A 129 0.73 -18.61 -2.52
C GLU A 129 0.95 -20.11 -2.31
N GLN A 130 0.56 -20.94 -3.29
CA GLN A 130 0.75 -22.38 -3.25
C GLN A 130 2.24 -22.74 -3.24
N TRP A 131 3.05 -22.08 -4.07
CA TRP A 131 4.49 -22.32 -4.11
C TRP A 131 5.16 -22.01 -2.76
N CYS A 132 4.74 -20.94 -2.06
CA CYS A 132 5.24 -20.67 -0.71
C CYS A 132 4.89 -21.80 0.27
N ILE A 133 3.66 -22.33 0.23
CA ILE A 133 3.23 -23.44 1.07
C ILE A 133 4.08 -24.69 0.80
N ASP A 134 4.24 -25.05 -0.48
CA ASP A 134 4.98 -26.25 -0.90
C ASP A 134 6.47 -26.17 -0.53
N ASN A 135 7.02 -24.96 -0.40
CA ASN A 135 8.41 -24.72 -0.01
C ASN A 135 8.58 -24.35 1.48
N GLY A 136 7.52 -24.48 2.29
CA GLY A 136 7.58 -24.19 3.73
C GLY A 136 7.87 -22.72 4.07
N LEU A 137 7.58 -21.80 3.16
CA LEU A 137 7.79 -20.36 3.34
C LEU A 137 6.56 -19.70 3.96
N LYS A 138 6.81 -18.80 4.92
CA LYS A 138 5.78 -17.96 5.50
C LYS A 138 5.29 -16.93 4.48
N LEU A 139 3.98 -16.83 4.28
CA LEU A 139 3.37 -15.71 3.55
C LEU A 139 3.32 -14.46 4.42
N TYR A 140 4.02 -13.41 4.00
CA TYR A 140 3.95 -12.09 4.63
C TYR A 140 2.64 -11.39 4.23
N ARG A 141 1.94 -10.86 5.24
CA ARG A 141 0.63 -10.22 5.05
C ARG A 141 0.77 -8.77 4.57
N PRO A 142 -0.20 -8.27 3.80
CA PRO A 142 -0.10 -6.96 3.16
C PRO A 142 0.13 -5.78 4.11
N ASN A 143 -0.56 -5.78 5.24
CA ASN A 143 -0.54 -4.74 6.27
C ASN A 143 -1.16 -5.30 7.57
N SER A 144 -1.27 -4.47 8.60
CA SER A 144 -1.86 -4.84 9.90
C SER A 144 -3.38 -5.01 9.91
N MET A 145 -4.07 -4.59 8.84
CA MET A 145 -5.53 -4.56 8.74
C MET A 145 -6.10 -5.76 7.96
N ASN A 146 -5.33 -6.35 7.04
CA ASN A 146 -5.76 -7.47 6.20
C ASN A 146 -5.09 -8.79 6.62
N LYS A 147 -5.88 -9.84 6.88
CA LYS A 147 -5.33 -11.15 7.27
C LYS A 147 -4.95 -12.02 6.07
N TYR A 148 -5.47 -11.72 4.88
CA TYR A 148 -5.28 -12.51 3.67
C TYR A 148 -4.81 -11.65 2.50
N GLY A 149 -4.04 -12.28 1.61
CA GLY A 149 -3.35 -11.65 0.50
C GLY A 149 -1.83 -11.67 0.62
N VAL A 150 -1.17 -11.05 -0.36
CA VAL A 150 0.28 -11.11 -0.60
C VAL A 150 0.85 -9.74 -0.96
N ILE A 151 2.15 -9.54 -0.71
CA ILE A 151 2.89 -8.34 -1.12
C ILE A 151 3.52 -8.62 -2.49
N LEU A 152 3.18 -7.81 -3.50
CA LEU A 152 3.54 -8.02 -4.90
C LEU A 152 5.04 -7.85 -5.15
N ASP A 153 5.66 -6.90 -4.46
CA ASP A 153 7.10 -6.66 -4.53
C ASP A 153 7.93 -7.87 -4.11
N HIS A 154 7.41 -8.74 -3.23
CA HIS A 154 8.14 -9.89 -2.72
C HIS A 154 8.42 -10.94 -3.77
N PHE A 155 7.67 -10.96 -4.88
CA PHE A 155 7.79 -11.99 -5.90
C PHE A 155 7.90 -11.45 -7.34
N GLY A 156 8.30 -10.17 -7.48
CA GLY A 156 8.84 -9.65 -8.74
C GLY A 156 8.13 -8.43 -9.35
N PHE A 157 6.99 -7.99 -8.81
CA PHE A 157 6.18 -6.94 -9.45
C PHE A 157 6.72 -5.51 -9.27
N LYS A 158 7.76 -5.30 -8.46
CA LYS A 158 8.27 -3.96 -8.08
C LYS A 158 8.51 -3.03 -9.27
N LYS A 159 9.14 -3.53 -10.34
CA LYS A 159 9.38 -2.73 -11.55
C LYS A 159 8.05 -2.37 -12.24
N CYS A 160 7.19 -3.36 -12.48
CA CYS A 160 5.88 -3.16 -13.09
C CYS A 160 5.04 -2.11 -12.34
N LEU A 161 4.97 -2.21 -11.00
CA LEU A 161 4.25 -1.26 -10.16
C LEU A 161 4.86 0.14 -10.23
N THR A 162 6.20 0.24 -10.26
CA THR A 162 6.89 1.52 -10.46
C THR A 162 6.49 2.17 -11.80
N ASP A 163 6.39 1.38 -12.86
CA ASP A 163 5.98 1.85 -14.18
C ASP A 163 4.50 2.28 -14.20
N ILE A 164 3.62 1.60 -13.46
CA ILE A 164 2.22 2.03 -13.23
C ILE A 164 2.18 3.38 -12.49
N VAL A 165 2.99 3.56 -11.45
CA VAL A 165 3.05 4.83 -10.71
C VAL A 165 3.47 5.96 -11.65
N LYS A 166 4.56 5.78 -12.40
CA LYS A 166 5.13 6.81 -13.26
C LYS A 166 4.26 7.14 -14.47
N THR A 167 3.65 6.13 -15.07
CA THR A 167 2.88 6.28 -16.32
C THR A 167 1.44 6.69 -16.07
N ILE A 168 0.86 6.30 -14.93
CA ILE A 168 -0.59 6.42 -14.69
C ILE A 168 -0.89 7.23 -13.43
N VAL A 169 -0.44 6.76 -12.26
CA VAL A 169 -0.84 7.37 -10.97
C VAL A 169 -0.32 8.79 -10.83
N GLN A 170 0.95 9.02 -11.13
CA GLN A 170 1.57 10.34 -11.00
C GLN A 170 0.98 11.35 -11.99
N PRO A 171 0.81 11.05 -13.30
CA PRO A 171 0.11 11.95 -14.22
C PRO A 171 -1.34 12.26 -13.80
N LEU A 172 -2.12 11.25 -13.39
CA LEU A 172 -3.47 11.49 -12.86
C LEU A 172 -3.46 12.39 -11.62
N THR A 173 -2.58 12.10 -10.67
CA THR A 173 -2.42 12.88 -9.43
C THR A 173 -2.11 14.34 -9.74
N ARG A 174 -1.21 14.60 -10.70
CA ARG A 174 -0.87 15.97 -11.13
C ARG A 174 -2.09 16.74 -11.67
N LEU A 175 -2.97 16.06 -12.42
CA LEU A 175 -4.15 16.68 -13.03
C LEU A 175 -5.29 16.88 -12.03
N ILE A 176 -5.42 15.97 -11.08
CA ILE A 176 -6.62 15.83 -10.23
C ILE A 176 -6.39 16.37 -8.82
N TYR A 177 -5.25 16.04 -8.21
CA TYR A 177 -4.93 16.35 -6.82
C TYR A 177 -3.80 17.38 -6.77
N THR A 178 -4.09 18.62 -7.21
CA THR A 178 -3.10 19.71 -7.33
C THR A 178 -2.40 20.09 -6.01
N HIS A 179 -2.92 19.63 -4.88
CA HIS A 179 -2.35 19.84 -3.54
C HIS A 179 -1.40 18.71 -3.08
N VAL A 180 -1.32 17.60 -3.83
CA VAL A 180 -0.39 16.51 -3.51
C VAL A 180 1.01 16.85 -4.03
N THR A 181 1.99 16.78 -3.14
CA THR A 181 3.40 17.01 -3.48
C THR A 181 3.93 15.90 -4.38
N LEU A 182 4.59 16.31 -5.46
CA LEU A 182 5.27 15.45 -6.43
C LEU A 182 6.79 15.65 -6.32
N PRO A 183 7.63 14.69 -6.77
CA PRO A 183 7.26 13.40 -7.39
C PRO A 183 6.73 12.35 -6.41
N LEU A 184 6.07 11.32 -6.95
CA LEU A 184 5.63 10.15 -6.20
C LEU A 184 6.67 9.03 -6.34
N ASP A 185 7.57 8.92 -5.36
CA ASP A 185 8.82 8.14 -5.51
C ASP A 185 8.82 6.78 -4.78
N SER A 186 7.83 6.52 -3.93
CA SER A 186 7.69 5.24 -3.21
C SER A 186 6.33 4.62 -3.47
N HIS A 187 6.27 3.29 -3.35
CA HIS A 187 5.01 2.56 -3.40
C HIS A 187 5.05 1.28 -2.56
N HIS A 188 3.86 0.78 -2.22
CA HIS A 188 3.64 -0.53 -1.60
C HIS A 188 2.45 -1.19 -2.29
N GLY A 189 2.74 -2.15 -3.16
CA GLY A 189 1.73 -2.90 -3.92
C GLY A 189 1.41 -4.25 -3.29
N PHE A 190 0.13 -4.53 -3.10
CA PHE A 190 -0.32 -5.76 -2.45
C PHE A 190 -1.70 -6.20 -2.93
N ILE A 191 -2.01 -7.46 -2.68
CA ILE A 191 -3.33 -8.04 -2.89
C ILE A 191 -4.04 -8.11 -1.56
N VAL A 192 -5.32 -7.75 -1.54
CA VAL A 192 -6.24 -8.09 -0.45
C VAL A 192 -7.29 -9.05 -0.97
N GLU A 193 -7.73 -9.96 -0.10
CA GLU A 193 -8.69 -11.00 -0.45
C GLU A 193 -9.85 -11.04 0.54
N TYR A 194 -11.05 -11.03 -0.01
CA TYR A 194 -12.29 -11.26 0.71
C TYR A 194 -12.97 -12.54 0.21
N ALA A 195 -13.36 -13.42 1.13
CA ALA A 195 -14.05 -14.67 0.81
C ALA A 195 -14.94 -15.13 1.98
N MET A 196 -15.82 -16.10 1.72
CA MET A 196 -16.77 -16.61 2.73
C MET A 196 -16.11 -17.30 3.93
N ASP A 197 -14.92 -17.85 3.74
CA ASP A 197 -14.08 -18.51 4.74
C ASP A 197 -12.92 -17.62 5.24
N LYS A 198 -12.85 -16.35 4.78
CA LYS A 198 -11.78 -15.39 5.08
C LYS A 198 -12.37 -14.10 5.67
N ASP A 199 -11.62 -13.00 5.58
CA ASP A 199 -12.17 -11.67 5.85
C ASP A 199 -13.30 -11.39 4.83
N ARG A 200 -14.41 -10.80 5.28
CA ARG A 200 -15.55 -10.47 4.41
C ARG A 200 -15.68 -8.99 4.12
N LYS A 201 -15.08 -8.17 4.98
CA LYS A 201 -15.13 -6.71 5.01
C LYS A 201 -13.80 -6.18 5.51
N LEU A 202 -13.61 -4.87 5.40
CA LEU A 202 -12.55 -4.14 6.09
C LEU A 202 -13.18 -2.93 6.77
N ASP A 203 -12.88 -2.73 8.06
CA ASP A 203 -13.48 -1.65 8.85
C ASP A 203 -12.98 -0.26 8.42
N PHE A 204 -13.57 0.78 8.99
CA PHE A 204 -13.31 2.18 8.60
C PHE A 204 -11.89 2.63 8.95
N HIS A 205 -11.17 3.13 7.95
CA HIS A 205 -9.75 3.50 8.07
C HIS A 205 -9.35 4.58 7.05
N VAL A 206 -8.08 4.97 7.11
CA VAL A 206 -7.36 5.72 6.06
C VAL A 206 -6.15 4.90 5.65
N ASP A 207 -5.65 5.14 4.44
CA ASP A 207 -4.41 4.53 3.98
C ASP A 207 -3.19 5.32 4.42
N ASP A 208 -2.08 4.61 4.56
CA ASP A 208 -0.77 5.21 4.78
C ASP A 208 -0.13 5.60 3.45
N ALA A 209 -0.77 6.51 2.73
CA ALA A 209 -0.37 6.93 1.39
C ALA A 209 -0.72 8.39 1.14
N ALA A 210 -0.05 9.02 0.18
CA ALA A 210 -0.57 10.26 -0.40
C ALA A 210 -1.79 9.96 -1.28
N VAL A 211 -1.66 8.92 -2.12
CA VAL A 211 -2.69 8.48 -3.07
C VAL A 211 -2.73 6.95 -3.08
N THR A 212 -3.94 6.40 -3.17
CA THR A 212 -4.19 4.97 -3.31
C THR A 212 -4.84 4.68 -4.65
N LEU A 213 -4.29 3.68 -5.36
CA LEU A 213 -4.93 3.04 -6.50
C LEU A 213 -5.45 1.67 -6.07
N ASN A 214 -6.75 1.43 -6.24
CA ASN A 214 -7.43 0.19 -5.89
C ASN A 214 -8.09 -0.42 -7.14
N ILE A 215 -7.63 -1.59 -7.58
CA ILE A 215 -8.13 -2.26 -8.78
C ILE A 215 -8.87 -3.51 -8.35
N CYS A 216 -10.13 -3.66 -8.76
CA CYS A 216 -10.86 -4.90 -8.51
C CYS A 216 -10.44 -5.94 -9.55
N LEU A 217 -9.75 -6.97 -9.08
CA LEU A 217 -9.40 -8.14 -9.89
C LEU A 217 -10.50 -9.19 -9.87
N GLY A 218 -11.32 -9.18 -8.80
CA GLY A 218 -12.12 -10.29 -8.30
C GLY A 218 -12.93 -11.08 -9.33
N THR A 219 -13.20 -12.33 -8.96
CA THR A 219 -14.12 -13.24 -9.63
C THR A 219 -15.59 -12.88 -9.35
N GLU A 220 -16.56 -13.73 -9.70
CA GLU A 220 -17.96 -13.50 -9.36
C GLU A 220 -18.16 -13.40 -7.82
N PHE A 221 -18.66 -12.25 -7.34
CA PHE A 221 -19.06 -11.98 -5.95
C PHE A 221 -20.30 -11.08 -5.92
N THR A 222 -21.00 -11.05 -4.78
CA THR A 222 -22.13 -10.15 -4.54
C THR A 222 -21.86 -9.21 -3.38
N ASP A 223 -22.43 -7.99 -3.46
CA ASP A 223 -22.20 -6.87 -2.54
C ASP A 223 -20.72 -6.46 -2.47
N GLY A 224 -20.24 -6.01 -1.31
CA GLY A 224 -18.85 -5.58 -1.17
C GLY A 224 -18.54 -4.21 -1.76
N GLN A 225 -19.49 -3.28 -1.77
CA GLN A 225 -19.21 -1.91 -2.22
C GLN A 225 -18.06 -1.28 -1.41
N LEU A 226 -17.32 -0.38 -2.04
CA LEU A 226 -16.46 0.53 -1.30
C LEU A 226 -17.32 1.65 -0.74
N TYR A 227 -17.16 1.95 0.54
CA TYR A 227 -17.77 3.12 1.16
C TYR A 227 -16.69 4.16 1.44
N PHE A 228 -16.97 5.41 1.07
CA PHE A 228 -16.16 6.58 1.38
C PHE A 228 -16.96 7.53 2.27
N GLY A 229 -16.27 8.14 3.22
CA GLY A 229 -16.85 9.06 4.20
C GLY A 229 -16.05 10.36 4.28
N GLY A 230 -15.67 10.93 3.14
CA GLY A 230 -14.95 12.19 3.06
C GLY A 230 -13.47 12.16 3.47
N VAL A 231 -12.75 13.21 3.08
CA VAL A 231 -11.30 13.36 3.27
C VAL A 231 -10.99 13.87 4.68
N ARG A 232 -10.13 13.17 5.42
CA ARG A 232 -9.69 13.59 6.75
C ARG A 232 -8.77 14.81 6.66
N CYS A 233 -9.09 15.87 7.40
CA CYS A 233 -8.20 17.03 7.56
C CYS A 233 -7.58 17.09 8.96
N SER A 234 -6.54 17.91 9.12
CA SER A 234 -5.79 18.08 10.37
C SER A 234 -6.67 18.54 11.55
N SER A 235 -7.70 19.33 11.29
CA SER A 235 -8.65 19.81 12.31
C SER A 235 -9.68 18.77 12.73
N HIS A 236 -9.85 17.69 11.95
CA HIS A 236 -10.93 16.71 12.11
C HIS A 236 -10.37 15.28 12.10
N THR A 237 -9.25 15.06 12.80
CA THR A 237 -8.62 13.74 12.89
C THR A 237 -9.41 12.77 13.77
N SER A 238 -10.14 13.29 14.77
CA SER A 238 -10.93 12.51 15.74
C SER A 238 -12.42 12.39 15.39
N THR A 239 -12.90 12.99 14.31
CA THR A 239 -14.30 12.84 13.89
C THR A 239 -14.52 11.44 13.30
N THR A 240 -15.31 10.65 14.01
CA THR A 240 -15.59 9.24 13.66
C THR A 240 -16.75 9.10 12.70
N GLN A 241 -17.64 10.09 12.61
CA GLN A 241 -18.79 10.09 11.71
C GLN A 241 -18.60 11.10 10.57
N PRO A 242 -18.62 10.64 9.31
CA PRO A 242 -18.79 11.50 8.15
C PRO A 242 -20.12 12.25 8.19
N ARG A 243 -20.22 13.35 7.44
CA ARG A 243 -21.52 13.96 7.17
C ARG A 243 -22.24 13.15 6.10
N ASP A 244 -23.58 13.18 6.10
CA ASP A 244 -24.39 12.48 5.11
C ASP A 244 -24.01 12.88 3.67
N GLU A 245 -23.61 14.13 3.45
CA GLU A 245 -23.17 14.63 2.13
C GLU A 245 -21.81 14.07 1.67
N GLU A 246 -21.01 13.52 2.58
CA GLU A 246 -19.68 12.96 2.32
C GLU A 246 -19.75 11.44 2.05
N GLU A 247 -20.91 10.81 2.26
CA GLU A 247 -21.09 9.37 2.13
C GLU A 247 -21.29 8.93 0.69
N ILE A 248 -20.45 7.99 0.25
CA ILE A 248 -20.44 7.51 -1.12
C ILE A 248 -20.27 6.01 -1.14
N TYR A 249 -21.10 5.37 -1.96
CA TYR A 249 -21.09 3.94 -2.17
C TYR A 249 -20.68 3.68 -3.62
N LEU A 250 -19.55 3.01 -3.79
CA LEU A 250 -19.00 2.65 -5.08
C LEU A 250 -19.11 1.13 -5.28
N GLU A 251 -19.91 0.74 -6.27
CA GLU A 251 -19.91 -0.62 -6.79
C GLU A 251 -18.60 -0.88 -7.55
N HIS A 252 -17.75 -1.75 -6.98
CA HIS A 252 -16.42 -1.95 -7.51
C HIS A 252 -16.40 -3.07 -8.55
N GLN A 253 -16.56 -2.70 -9.81
CA GLN A 253 -16.58 -3.64 -10.93
C GLN A 253 -15.19 -4.21 -11.25
N VAL A 254 -15.16 -5.47 -11.68
CA VAL A 254 -13.95 -6.17 -12.12
C VAL A 254 -13.26 -5.41 -13.25
N GLY A 255 -11.94 -5.29 -13.19
CA GLY A 255 -11.15 -4.57 -14.19
C GLY A 255 -11.19 -3.04 -14.07
N THR A 256 -12.03 -2.50 -13.19
CA THR A 256 -12.08 -1.06 -12.92
C THR A 256 -11.07 -0.70 -11.83
N ALA A 257 -10.43 0.46 -11.96
CA ALA A 257 -9.63 1.07 -10.92
C ALA A 257 -10.39 2.19 -10.21
N CYS A 258 -10.12 2.37 -8.93
CA CYS A 258 -10.56 3.45 -8.07
C CYS A 258 -9.32 4.17 -7.52
N LEU A 259 -9.19 5.46 -7.83
CA LEU A 259 -8.13 6.34 -7.36
C LEU A 259 -8.70 7.31 -6.31
N HIS A 260 -8.07 7.38 -5.15
CA HIS A 260 -8.45 8.30 -4.07
C HIS A 260 -7.22 8.76 -3.27
N LEU A 261 -7.36 9.85 -2.52
CA LEU A 261 -6.35 10.27 -1.56
C LEU A 261 -6.21 9.24 -0.44
N GLY A 262 -5.00 9.06 0.09
CA GLY A 262 -4.79 8.08 1.17
C GLY A 262 -5.48 8.49 2.48
N ASN A 263 -5.59 9.79 2.75
CA ASN A 263 -6.36 10.31 3.89
C ASN A 263 -7.89 10.33 3.67
N HIS A 264 -8.40 9.78 2.56
CA HIS A 264 -9.83 9.59 2.36
C HIS A 264 -10.30 8.46 3.29
N ARG A 265 -11.21 8.78 4.21
CA ARG A 265 -11.75 7.78 5.13
C ARG A 265 -12.66 6.83 4.37
N HIS A 266 -12.42 5.53 4.47
CA HIS A 266 -13.16 4.55 3.69
C HIS A 266 -13.19 3.18 4.37
N ARG A 267 -14.04 2.28 3.84
CA ARG A 267 -14.16 0.88 4.29
C ARG A 267 -14.58 -0.01 3.13
N ALA A 268 -14.33 -1.31 3.24
CA ALA A 268 -14.93 -2.29 2.33
C ALA A 268 -16.15 -2.90 3.01
N LEU A 269 -17.33 -2.75 2.42
CA LEU A 269 -18.56 -3.38 2.93
C LEU A 269 -18.47 -4.90 2.79
N PRO A 270 -19.26 -5.67 3.59
CA PRO A 270 -19.20 -7.12 3.53
C PRO A 270 -19.67 -7.66 2.17
N ILE A 271 -18.93 -8.62 1.63
CA ILE A 271 -19.45 -9.49 0.57
C ILE A 271 -20.45 -10.51 1.15
N THR A 272 -21.44 -10.90 0.36
CA THR A 272 -22.46 -11.89 0.75
C THR A 272 -22.32 -13.23 0.03
N SER A 273 -21.58 -13.28 -1.08
CA SER A 273 -21.19 -14.51 -1.76
C SER A 273 -19.89 -14.33 -2.54
N GLY A 274 -19.29 -15.44 -2.96
CA GLY A 274 -18.14 -15.45 -3.85
C GLY A 274 -16.82 -15.04 -3.21
N ARG A 275 -15.90 -14.58 -4.06
CA ARG A 275 -14.52 -14.23 -3.71
C ARG A 275 -14.10 -12.98 -4.47
N ARG A 276 -13.56 -12.00 -3.74
CA ARG A 276 -13.14 -10.71 -4.27
C ARG A 276 -11.67 -10.47 -3.96
N LEU A 277 -10.88 -10.22 -4.99
CA LEU A 277 -9.48 -9.80 -4.86
C LEU A 277 -9.33 -8.38 -5.38
N ASN A 278 -8.57 -7.57 -4.65
CA ASN A 278 -8.21 -6.23 -5.08
C ASN A 278 -6.69 -6.07 -5.07
N LEU A 279 -6.15 -5.49 -6.14
CA LEU A 279 -4.78 -4.99 -6.19
C LEU A 279 -4.78 -3.57 -5.65
N ILE A 280 -4.10 -3.36 -4.54
CA ILE A 280 -3.95 -2.07 -3.88
C ILE A 280 -2.53 -1.59 -4.08
N LEU A 281 -2.37 -0.32 -4.45
CA LEU A 281 -1.09 0.35 -4.57
C LEU A 281 -1.14 1.64 -3.75
N TRP A 282 -0.50 1.61 -2.59
CA TRP A 282 -0.25 2.78 -1.76
C TRP A 282 0.94 3.53 -2.33
N VAL A 283 0.77 4.81 -2.68
CA VAL A 283 1.79 5.62 -3.34
C VAL A 283 2.24 6.79 -2.47
N ASN A 284 3.56 6.99 -2.44
CA ASN A 284 4.25 7.94 -1.57
C ASN A 284 3.97 7.67 -0.07
N TYR A 285 4.18 6.40 0.30
CA TYR A 285 4.18 5.90 1.67
C TYR A 285 5.41 6.45 2.40
N ASP A 286 5.22 7.05 3.58
CA ASP A 286 6.32 7.53 4.40
C ASP A 286 6.90 6.38 5.23
N LYS A 287 8.00 5.77 4.75
CA LYS A 287 8.75 4.77 5.52
C LYS A 287 9.39 5.35 6.79
N GLN A 288 9.64 6.65 6.87
CA GLN A 288 10.39 7.25 7.99
C GLN A 288 9.55 7.42 9.26
N ILE A 289 8.23 7.53 9.16
CA ILE A 289 7.37 7.76 10.34
C ILE A 289 7.18 6.51 11.23
N LYS A 290 7.61 5.31 10.79
CA LYS A 290 7.39 4.06 11.53
C LYS A 290 8.61 3.42 12.19
N LEU A 291 9.82 3.98 12.04
CA LEU A 291 10.96 3.53 12.86
C LEU A 291 10.90 4.04 14.31
N TYR A 292 9.91 4.87 14.64
CA TYR A 292 9.77 5.55 15.93
C TYR A 292 8.40 5.35 16.61
N LYS A 293 7.68 4.27 16.29
CA LYS A 293 6.47 3.87 17.02
C LYS A 293 6.57 2.47 17.60
#